data_AF-A0A8S9QS97-F1
#
_entry.id   AF-A0A8S9QS97-F1
#
_cell.length_a   1.000
_cell.length_b   1.000
_cell.length_c   1.000
_cell.angle_alpha   90.00
_cell.angle_beta   90.00
_cell.angle_gamma   90.00
#
_symmetry.space_group_name_H-M   'P 1'
#
loop_
_entity.id
_entity.type
_entity.pdbx_description
1 polymer ?
#
loop_
_entity_poly.entity_id
_entity_poly.type
_entity_poly.pdbx_seq_one_letter_code
_entity_poly.pdbx_strand_id
1 'polypeptide(L)'
;MVVFYFVLDCPNEYIKSVEVTYDEPKLFQNTVITSLTFQTSSGRTSFFGYKVGKKFVLEQKDHRLVGFHGKEGDAIDALGAYFAPIQAPTPLIPTKKLPSVGGNGGVKWDDGVFDGVRKISIGQCYDVVSYVKFDYIKGTELVSGDEHGETLPEASELVLEDDEYLLSLGGYIDKSRGAIRYIDAVKTNKRDSGESELNYGEKFTLGENGNKIVGFYGQASDVLHSIGVYVVPITSAE
;
A
#
# COMPACT_ATOMS: atom_id res chain seq x y z
N MET A 1 23.86 0.59 22.77
CA MET A 1 23.83 0.65 21.30
C MET A 1 22.74 1.63 20.92
N VAL A 2 23.04 2.68 20.15
CA VAL A 2 22.04 3.60 19.60
C VAL A 2 21.75 3.16 18.18
N VAL A 3 20.49 2.89 17.88
CA VAL A 3 20.03 2.56 16.53
C VAL A 3 19.45 3.83 15.93
N PHE A 4 19.88 4.19 14.73
CA PHE A 4 19.29 5.28 13.98
C PHE A 4 18.38 4.73 12.90
N TYR A 5 17.22 5.37 12.73
CA TYR A 5 16.26 5.02 11.69
C TYR A 5 16.24 6.10 10.61
N PHE A 6 16.18 5.66 9.36
CA PHE A 6 15.97 6.51 8.20
C PHE A 6 14.76 6.02 7.44
N VAL A 7 13.68 6.81 7.44
CA VAL A 7 12.40 6.43 6.84
C VAL A 7 12.18 7.24 5.56
N LEU A 8 11.88 6.53 4.47
CA LEU A 8 11.55 7.10 3.17
C LEU A 8 10.03 7.31 3.05
N ASP A 9 9.64 8.38 2.37
CA ASP A 9 8.25 8.61 1.95
C ASP A 9 7.92 7.79 0.69
N CYS A 10 7.84 6.47 0.84
CA CYS A 10 7.53 5.57 -0.27
C CYS A 10 6.05 5.72 -0.70
N PRO A 11 5.72 5.71 -2.02
CA PRO A 11 6.61 5.50 -3.16
C PRO A 11 7.22 6.78 -3.77
N ASN A 12 6.90 7.96 -3.22
CA ASN A 12 7.27 9.27 -3.77
C ASN A 12 8.77 9.56 -3.64
N GLU A 13 9.41 8.92 -2.67
CA GLU A 13 10.81 9.10 -2.37
C GLU A 13 11.60 7.80 -2.49
N TYR A 14 12.77 7.91 -3.11
CA TYR A 14 13.71 6.80 -3.24
C TYR A 14 15.15 7.29 -3.06
N ILE A 15 16.05 6.37 -2.73
CA ILE A 15 17.49 6.66 -2.61
C ILE A 15 18.08 6.71 -4.03
N LYS A 16 18.72 7.83 -4.36
CA LYS A 16 19.42 8.05 -5.63
C LYS A 16 20.87 7.60 -5.57
N SER A 17 21.54 7.89 -4.46
CA SER A 17 22.96 7.60 -4.30
C SER A 17 23.32 7.41 -2.83
N VAL A 18 24.43 6.70 -2.64
CA VAL A 18 25.06 6.52 -1.33
C VAL A 18 26.54 6.89 -1.45
N GLU A 19 26.95 7.96 -0.77
CA GLU A 19 28.38 8.24 -0.57
C GLU A 19 28.89 7.38 0.59
N VAL A 20 29.89 6.57 0.30
CA VAL A 20 30.51 5.63 1.24
C VAL A 20 31.92 6.11 1.55
N THR A 21 32.30 6.11 2.82
CA THR A 21 33.70 6.34 3.26
C THR A 21 34.25 5.09 3.89
N TYR A 22 35.52 4.81 3.64
CA TYR A 22 36.22 3.65 4.16
C TYR A 22 37.65 4.02 4.57
N ASP A 23 38.17 3.28 5.55
CA ASP A 23 39.52 3.43 6.07
C ASP A 23 40.07 2.08 6.55
N GLU A 24 41.37 2.01 6.85
CA GLU A 24 42.03 0.81 7.38
C GLU A 24 42.57 1.07 8.80
N PRO A 25 41.70 1.23 9.80
CA PRO A 25 42.13 1.53 11.16
C PRO A 25 42.85 0.33 11.77
N LYS A 26 43.91 0.61 12.53
CA LYS A 26 44.74 -0.41 13.21
C LYS A 26 43.95 -1.36 14.11
N LEU A 27 42.79 -0.93 14.62
CA LEU A 27 41.91 -1.73 15.46
C LEU A 27 41.35 -2.95 14.71
N PHE A 28 40.96 -2.77 13.45
CA PHE A 28 40.32 -3.82 12.64
C PHE A 28 41.31 -4.59 11.78
N GLN A 29 42.53 -4.07 11.56
CA GLN A 29 43.56 -4.67 10.67
C GLN A 29 43.00 -5.05 9.28
N ASN A 30 41.96 -4.33 8.85
CA ASN A 30 41.26 -4.53 7.60
C ASN A 30 40.65 -3.20 7.15
N THR A 31 40.35 -3.09 5.85
CA THR A 31 39.55 -1.99 5.33
C THR A 31 38.11 -2.13 5.80
N VAL A 32 37.56 -1.08 6.39
CA VAL A 32 36.18 -1.02 6.87
C VAL A 32 35.50 0.26 6.40
N ILE A 33 34.19 0.18 6.18
CA ILE A 33 33.34 1.34 5.93
C ILE A 33 33.15 2.10 7.23
N THR A 34 33.48 3.38 7.21
CA THR A 34 33.43 4.26 8.38
C THR A 34 32.18 5.12 8.39
N SER A 35 31.62 5.48 7.22
CA SER A 35 30.37 6.22 7.16
C SER A 35 29.60 6.07 5.84
N LEU A 36 28.29 6.31 5.93
CA LEU A 36 27.33 6.30 4.84
C LEU A 36 26.58 7.63 4.80
N THR A 37 26.47 8.23 3.62
CA THR A 37 25.61 9.39 3.36
C THR A 37 24.61 9.04 2.26
N PHE A 38 23.33 8.95 2.61
CA PHE A 38 22.24 8.68 1.68
C PHE A 38 21.70 9.99 1.10
N GLN A 39 21.53 10.04 -0.22
CA GLN A 39 20.82 11.12 -0.91
C GLN A 39 19.56 10.58 -1.58
N THR A 40 18.45 11.29 -1.41
CA THR A 40 17.14 10.87 -1.92
C THR A 40 16.68 11.71 -3.11
N SER A 41 15.64 11.23 -3.81
CA SER A 41 14.95 11.95 -4.88
C SER A 41 14.28 13.24 -4.43
N SER A 42 13.89 13.34 -3.15
CA SER A 42 13.29 14.55 -2.55
C SER A 42 14.34 15.63 -2.20
N GLY A 43 15.63 15.33 -2.37
CA GLY A 43 16.74 16.20 -1.97
C GLY A 43 17.16 16.05 -0.50
N ARG A 44 16.51 15.19 0.29
CA ARG A 44 16.96 14.88 1.67
C ARG A 44 18.30 14.15 1.65
N THR A 45 19.16 14.52 2.59
CA THR A 45 20.46 13.88 2.85
C THR A 45 20.49 13.36 4.28
N SER A 46 20.94 12.12 4.49
CA SER A 46 21.06 11.51 5.83
C SER A 46 22.41 10.84 6.00
N PHE A 47 23.04 11.03 7.17
CA PHE A 47 24.42 10.67 7.43
C PHE A 47 24.56 9.76 8.65
N PHE A 48 25.40 8.73 8.54
CA PHE A 48 25.66 7.76 9.61
C PHE A 48 27.14 7.37 9.66
N GLY A 49 27.74 7.36 10.86
CA GLY A 49 29.12 6.94 11.10
C GLY A 49 30.11 8.11 11.25
N TYR A 50 31.38 7.87 10.89
CA TYR A 50 32.49 8.80 11.01
C TYR A 50 33.16 9.04 9.65
N LYS A 51 33.16 10.28 9.14
CA LYS A 51 33.80 10.63 7.85
C LYS A 51 35.33 10.64 7.99
N VAL A 52 35.94 9.48 7.87
CA VAL A 52 37.39 9.26 7.93
C VAL A 52 37.80 8.40 6.74
N GLY A 53 38.99 8.64 6.20
CA GLY A 53 39.55 7.86 5.10
C GLY A 53 39.08 8.32 3.71
N LYS A 54 39.06 7.38 2.77
CA LYS A 54 38.74 7.60 1.36
C LYS A 54 37.26 7.42 1.12
N LYS A 55 36.74 8.00 0.02
CA LYS A 55 35.32 7.90 -0.32
C LYS A 55 35.06 7.46 -1.76
N PHE A 56 33.92 6.84 -1.97
CA PHE A 56 33.35 6.52 -3.27
C PHE A 56 31.83 6.72 -3.23
N VAL A 57 31.20 6.78 -4.39
CA VAL A 57 29.75 6.96 -4.51
C VAL A 57 29.16 5.77 -5.25
N LEU A 58 28.11 5.18 -4.68
CA LEU A 58 27.25 4.21 -5.33
C LEU A 58 26.08 4.96 -5.95
N GLU A 59 26.07 5.09 -7.27
CA GLU A 59 24.97 5.70 -8.03
C GLU A 59 24.89 5.11 -9.44
N GLN A 60 23.68 5.12 -9.99
CA GLN A 60 23.44 4.77 -11.39
C GLN A 60 22.43 5.74 -11.98
N LYS A 61 22.79 6.36 -13.11
CA LYS A 61 21.95 7.36 -13.78
C LYS A 61 20.60 6.75 -14.16
N ASP A 62 19.52 7.50 -13.94
CA ASP A 62 18.15 7.10 -14.25
C ASP A 62 17.70 5.81 -13.53
N HIS A 63 18.36 5.43 -12.43
CA HIS A 63 18.05 4.25 -11.61
C HIS A 63 17.88 4.63 -10.13
N ARG A 64 17.09 3.84 -9.40
CA ARG A 64 16.95 3.92 -7.94
C ARG A 64 17.65 2.74 -7.28
N LEU A 65 18.16 2.96 -6.07
CA LEU A 65 18.71 1.89 -5.25
C LEU A 65 17.59 0.94 -4.80
N VAL A 66 17.78 -0.37 -5.00
CA VAL A 66 16.81 -1.42 -4.64
C VAL A 66 17.38 -2.47 -3.69
N GLY A 67 18.67 -2.43 -3.41
CA GLY A 67 19.31 -3.34 -2.47
C GLY A 67 20.80 -3.09 -2.33
N PHE A 68 21.42 -3.80 -1.40
CA PHE A 68 22.86 -3.79 -1.16
C PHE A 68 23.43 -5.21 -1.27
N HIS A 69 24.73 -5.29 -1.57
CA HIS A 69 25.52 -6.49 -1.41
C HIS A 69 26.88 -6.11 -0.81
N GLY A 70 27.59 -7.03 -0.18
CA GLY A 70 28.81 -6.67 0.51
C GLY A 70 29.49 -7.83 1.19
N LYS A 71 30.44 -7.48 2.05
CA LYS A 71 31.11 -8.41 2.96
C LYS A 71 31.16 -7.77 4.33
N GLU A 72 30.82 -8.53 5.35
CA GLU A 72 30.96 -8.12 6.76
C GLU A 72 31.88 -9.05 7.55
N GLY A 73 32.46 -8.47 8.60
CA GLY A 73 33.12 -9.14 9.72
C GLY A 73 32.68 -8.43 11.02
N ASP A 74 33.65 -7.97 11.82
CA ASP A 74 33.36 -7.12 12.99
C ASP A 74 32.82 -5.72 12.60
N ALA A 75 33.02 -5.33 11.34
CA ALA A 75 32.48 -4.15 10.70
C ALA A 75 32.10 -4.47 9.23
N ILE A 76 31.58 -3.49 8.50
CA ILE A 76 31.29 -3.66 7.07
C ILE A 76 32.59 -3.48 6.29
N ASP A 77 33.11 -4.55 5.70
CA ASP A 77 34.40 -4.54 4.97
C ASP A 77 34.24 -3.99 3.54
N ALA A 78 33.10 -4.32 2.90
CA ALA A 78 32.81 -3.92 1.54
C ALA A 78 31.31 -3.71 1.32
N LEU A 79 30.95 -2.75 0.46
CA LEU A 79 29.57 -2.43 0.11
C LEU A 79 29.46 -2.09 -1.38
N GLY A 80 28.51 -2.75 -2.03
CA GLY A 80 27.97 -2.42 -3.34
C GLY A 80 26.45 -2.30 -3.27
N ALA A 81 25.85 -1.88 -4.37
CA ALA A 81 24.41 -1.62 -4.44
C ALA A 81 23.81 -2.17 -5.73
N TYR A 82 22.58 -2.66 -5.61
CA TYR A 82 21.74 -3.01 -6.74
C TYR A 82 20.87 -1.81 -7.13
N PHE A 83 20.80 -1.55 -8.43
CA PHE A 83 20.04 -0.47 -9.01
C PHE A 83 19.02 -1.02 -10.01
N ALA A 84 17.81 -0.46 -9.97
CA ALA A 84 16.78 -0.74 -10.97
C ALA A 84 16.38 0.56 -11.67
N PRO A 85 15.99 0.52 -12.95
CA PRO A 85 15.54 1.71 -13.66
C PRO A 85 14.48 2.44 -12.84
N ILE A 86 14.59 3.76 -12.75
CA ILE A 86 13.48 4.59 -12.31
C ILE A 86 12.42 4.37 -13.38
N GLN A 87 11.39 3.59 -13.05
CA GLN A 87 10.24 3.48 -13.92
C GLN A 87 9.81 4.92 -14.18
N ALA A 88 9.77 5.31 -15.46
CA ALA A 88 9.08 6.54 -15.85
C ALA A 88 7.75 6.53 -15.08
N PRO A 89 7.31 7.64 -14.47
CA PRO A 89 6.03 7.64 -13.80
C PRO A 89 5.05 7.05 -14.81
N THR A 90 4.58 5.84 -14.54
CA THR A 90 3.41 5.28 -15.20
C THR A 90 2.43 6.45 -15.16
N PRO A 91 1.86 6.90 -16.30
CA PRO A 91 0.99 8.06 -16.30
C PRO A 91 0.11 7.93 -15.07
N LEU A 92 0.29 8.82 -14.09
CA LEU A 92 -0.39 8.69 -12.81
C LEU A 92 -1.84 8.85 -13.18
N ILE A 93 -2.54 7.73 -13.41
CA ILE A 93 -3.96 7.76 -13.66
C ILE A 93 -4.49 8.44 -12.40
N PRO A 94 -5.02 9.68 -12.50
CA PRO A 94 -5.21 10.52 -11.32
C PRO A 94 -6.09 9.76 -10.34
N THR A 95 -5.47 9.26 -9.27
CA THR A 95 -6.20 8.42 -8.33
C THR A 95 -6.94 9.34 -7.39
N LYS A 96 -8.25 9.18 -7.32
CA LYS A 96 -9.11 9.99 -6.47
C LYS A 96 -9.51 9.19 -5.24
N LYS A 97 -9.21 9.72 -4.06
CA LYS A 97 -9.72 9.22 -2.79
C LYS A 97 -11.13 9.77 -2.57
N LEU A 98 -12.15 8.93 -2.67
CA LEU A 98 -13.53 9.34 -2.41
C LEU A 98 -13.79 9.37 -0.90
N PRO A 99 -14.65 10.26 -0.38
CA PRO A 99 -15.00 10.26 1.04
C PRO A 99 -15.50 8.89 1.51
N SER A 100 -15.06 8.48 2.71
CA SER A 100 -15.55 7.26 3.34
C SER A 100 -16.96 7.46 3.89
N VAL A 101 -17.70 6.37 4.01
CA VAL A 101 -19.03 6.31 4.63
C VAL A 101 -18.99 5.45 5.89
N GLY A 102 -19.93 5.67 6.81
CA GLY A 102 -20.03 4.95 8.08
C GLY A 102 -19.68 5.81 9.29
N GLY A 103 -19.28 5.15 10.38
CA GLY A 103 -18.93 5.77 11.66
C GLY A 103 -17.46 6.19 11.79
N ASN A 104 -17.05 6.55 13.00
CA ASN A 104 -15.70 6.99 13.35
C ASN A 104 -15.05 6.15 14.46
N GLY A 105 -15.57 4.94 14.69
CA GLY A 105 -15.02 3.98 15.65
C GLY A 105 -13.87 3.17 15.05
N GLY A 106 -13.09 2.53 15.92
CA GLY A 106 -12.01 1.62 15.52
C GLY A 106 -10.69 2.30 15.11
N VAL A 107 -9.79 1.50 14.55
CA VAL A 107 -8.47 1.91 14.08
C VAL A 107 -8.53 2.16 12.58
N LYS A 108 -7.89 3.25 12.14
CA LYS A 108 -7.78 3.59 10.72
C LYS A 108 -6.86 2.60 10.00
N TRP A 109 -7.29 2.18 8.83
CA TRP A 109 -6.52 1.35 7.91
C TRP A 109 -6.63 1.89 6.49
N ASP A 110 -5.63 1.61 5.67
CA ASP A 110 -5.54 2.06 4.28
C ASP A 110 -4.67 1.06 3.51
N ASP A 111 -5.28 0.24 2.65
CA ASP A 111 -4.53 -0.76 1.87
C ASP A 111 -3.71 -0.10 0.77
N GLY A 112 -3.98 1.17 0.46
CA GLY A 112 -3.36 1.93 -0.61
C GLY A 112 -4.05 1.73 -1.95
N VAL A 113 -3.28 1.92 -3.02
CA VAL A 113 -3.76 1.96 -4.41
C VAL A 113 -3.08 0.86 -5.22
N PHE A 114 -3.88 0.12 -5.97
CA PHE A 114 -3.47 -1.00 -6.81
C PHE A 114 -3.94 -0.80 -8.26
N ASP A 115 -3.75 -1.80 -9.13
CA ASP A 115 -4.22 -1.73 -10.51
C ASP A 115 -5.68 -2.19 -10.64
N GLY A 116 -6.16 -2.99 -9.69
CA GLY A 116 -7.52 -3.50 -9.62
C GLY A 116 -7.77 -4.38 -8.39
N VAL A 117 -9.04 -4.72 -8.18
CA VAL A 117 -9.50 -5.63 -7.12
C VAL A 117 -9.74 -6.99 -7.75
N ARG A 118 -9.20 -8.06 -7.16
CA ARG A 118 -9.39 -9.45 -7.61
C ARG A 118 -10.43 -10.19 -6.78
N LYS A 119 -10.42 -10.00 -5.46
CA LYS A 119 -11.34 -10.68 -4.55
C LYS A 119 -11.78 -9.75 -3.44
N ILE A 120 -13.06 -9.87 -3.06
CA ILE A 120 -13.64 -9.24 -1.89
C ILE A 120 -14.14 -10.36 -0.97
N SER A 121 -13.68 -10.37 0.28
CA SER A 121 -14.14 -11.31 1.31
C SER A 121 -14.86 -10.52 2.39
N ILE A 122 -16.09 -10.90 2.73
CA ILE A 122 -16.95 -10.19 3.69
C ILE A 122 -17.47 -11.20 4.71
N GLY A 123 -17.16 -10.96 5.99
CA GLY A 123 -17.72 -11.69 7.11
C GLY A 123 -18.78 -10.85 7.80
N GLN A 124 -19.91 -11.47 8.11
CA GLN A 124 -21.01 -10.82 8.81
C GLN A 124 -21.29 -11.53 10.12
N CYS A 125 -21.51 -10.76 11.17
CA CYS A 125 -21.87 -11.25 12.50
C CYS A 125 -22.86 -10.29 13.16
N TYR A 126 -23.89 -10.81 13.84
CA TYR A 126 -24.91 -10.02 14.55
C TYR A 126 -25.49 -8.82 13.76
N ASP A 127 -25.80 -9.07 12.48
CA ASP A 127 -26.31 -8.10 11.51
C ASP A 127 -25.37 -6.91 11.22
N VAL A 128 -24.06 -7.07 11.39
CA VAL A 128 -23.08 -6.07 10.95
C VAL A 128 -21.95 -6.75 10.18
N VAL A 129 -21.26 -5.97 9.33
CA VAL A 129 -20.03 -6.42 8.70
C VAL A 129 -18.95 -6.43 9.78
N SER A 130 -18.56 -7.62 10.19
CA SER A 130 -17.52 -7.81 11.20
C SER A 130 -16.13 -7.91 10.58
N TYR A 131 -16.04 -8.29 9.30
CA TYR A 131 -14.77 -8.58 8.63
C TYR A 131 -14.82 -8.18 7.16
N VAL A 132 -13.75 -7.56 6.68
CA VAL A 132 -13.46 -7.41 5.25
C VAL A 132 -12.00 -7.71 4.95
N LYS A 133 -11.77 -8.30 3.78
CA LYS A 133 -10.44 -8.47 3.19
C LYS A 133 -10.52 -8.35 1.68
N PHE A 134 -9.50 -7.74 1.10
CA PHE A 134 -9.39 -7.52 -0.34
C PHE A 134 -8.10 -8.12 -0.87
N ASP A 135 -8.19 -8.85 -1.97
CA ASP A 135 -7.01 -9.22 -2.76
C ASP A 135 -6.97 -8.37 -4.02
N TYR A 136 -5.79 -7.89 -4.37
CA TYR A 136 -5.55 -6.88 -5.39
C TYR A 136 -4.68 -7.40 -6.53
N ILE A 137 -4.74 -6.69 -7.66
CA ILE A 137 -3.86 -6.90 -8.81
C ILE A 137 -2.80 -5.79 -8.81
N LYS A 138 -1.53 -6.16 -8.95
CA LYS A 138 -0.42 -5.22 -9.12
C LYS A 138 0.54 -5.73 -10.19
N GLY A 139 0.50 -5.13 -11.36
CA GLY A 139 1.14 -5.64 -12.56
C GLY A 139 0.61 -7.02 -12.91
N THR A 140 1.51 -8.00 -12.89
CA THR A 140 1.21 -9.42 -13.13
C THR A 140 1.02 -10.22 -11.84
N GLU A 141 1.12 -9.57 -10.67
CA GLU A 141 1.07 -10.23 -9.37
C GLU A 141 -0.28 -10.03 -8.69
N LEU A 142 -0.65 -11.01 -7.85
CA LEU A 142 -1.75 -10.87 -6.90
C LEU A 142 -1.18 -10.52 -5.53
N VAL A 143 -1.72 -9.46 -4.93
CA VAL A 143 -1.32 -8.98 -3.61
C VAL A 143 -2.48 -9.21 -2.66
N SER A 144 -2.27 -10.02 -1.62
CA SER A 144 -3.29 -10.20 -0.58
C SER A 144 -3.23 -9.02 0.39
N GLY A 145 -4.36 -8.36 0.61
CA GLY A 145 -4.48 -7.28 1.59
C GLY A 145 -4.58 -7.80 3.03
N ASP A 146 -4.47 -6.86 3.97
CA ASP A 146 -4.64 -7.14 5.39
C ASP A 146 -6.11 -7.43 5.72
N GLU A 147 -6.31 -8.09 6.86
CA GLU A 147 -7.64 -8.39 7.42
C GLU A 147 -8.11 -7.22 8.27
N HIS A 148 -9.34 -6.75 8.02
CA HIS A 148 -9.93 -5.62 8.75
C HIS A 148 -11.20 -6.06 9.46
N GLY A 149 -11.16 -6.06 10.79
CA GLY A 149 -12.28 -6.51 11.62
C GLY A 149 -11.97 -7.78 12.41
N GLU A 150 -13.01 -8.47 12.89
CA GLU A 150 -12.89 -9.79 13.53
C GLU A 150 -13.04 -10.91 12.49
N THR A 151 -11.93 -11.57 12.18
CA THR A 151 -11.86 -12.67 11.20
C THR A 151 -12.78 -13.83 11.59
N LEU A 152 -13.59 -14.28 10.64
CA LEU A 152 -14.55 -15.37 10.81
C LEU A 152 -14.18 -16.59 9.97
N PRO A 153 -14.55 -17.82 10.40
CA PRO A 153 -14.32 -19.03 9.62
C PRO A 153 -15.10 -19.09 8.31
N GLU A 154 -16.28 -18.45 8.26
CA GLU A 154 -17.17 -18.42 7.11
C GLU A 154 -17.34 -16.98 6.63
N ALA A 155 -16.62 -16.62 5.56
CA ALA A 155 -16.76 -15.34 4.87
C ALA A 155 -17.34 -15.56 3.47
N SER A 156 -18.23 -14.66 3.06
CA SER A 156 -18.72 -14.61 1.69
C SER A 156 -17.63 -14.03 0.80
N GLU A 157 -17.31 -14.72 -0.29
CA GLU A 157 -16.28 -14.27 -1.23
C GLU A 157 -16.90 -13.91 -2.58
N LEU A 158 -16.47 -12.78 -3.14
CA LEU A 158 -16.70 -12.40 -4.52
C LEU A 158 -15.36 -12.35 -5.25
N VAL A 159 -15.17 -13.28 -6.18
CA VAL A 159 -14.00 -13.32 -7.07
C VAL A 159 -14.36 -12.68 -8.41
N LEU A 160 -13.56 -11.70 -8.82
CA LEU A 160 -13.68 -11.05 -10.12
C LEU A 160 -12.92 -11.87 -11.17
N GLU A 161 -13.53 -12.06 -12.34
CA GLU A 161 -12.90 -12.69 -13.50
C GLU A 161 -11.78 -11.81 -14.06
N ASP A 162 -11.09 -12.29 -15.10
CA ASP A 162 -9.90 -11.61 -15.62
C ASP A 162 -10.19 -10.19 -16.10
N ASP A 163 -10.87 -9.90 -17.20
CA ASP A 163 -11.14 -8.51 -17.59
C ASP A 163 -12.27 -7.81 -16.76
N GLU A 164 -12.58 -8.31 -15.56
CA GLU A 164 -13.61 -7.77 -14.68
C GLU A 164 -13.04 -6.77 -13.66
N TYR A 165 -13.69 -5.62 -13.52
CA TYR A 165 -13.31 -4.58 -12.58
C TYR A 165 -14.50 -3.99 -11.85
N LEU A 166 -14.26 -3.66 -10.58
CA LEU A 166 -15.26 -3.11 -9.68
C LEU A 166 -15.58 -1.65 -10.03
N LEU A 167 -16.86 -1.33 -10.25
CA LEU A 167 -17.34 0.01 -10.53
C LEU A 167 -17.87 0.70 -9.28
N SER A 168 -18.69 -0.02 -8.50
CA SER A 168 -19.24 0.49 -7.26
C SER A 168 -19.52 -0.60 -6.25
N LEU A 169 -19.49 -0.21 -4.98
CA LEU A 169 -19.84 -1.01 -3.82
C LEU A 169 -20.88 -0.25 -2.99
N GLY A 170 -21.98 -0.90 -2.63
CA GLY A 170 -23.04 -0.30 -1.84
C GLY A 170 -23.57 -1.24 -0.78
N GLY A 171 -24.38 -0.66 0.10
CA GLY A 171 -24.97 -1.35 1.21
C GLY A 171 -25.61 -0.41 2.21
N TYR A 172 -25.58 -0.78 3.48
CA TYR A 172 -26.33 -0.10 4.55
C TYR A 172 -25.47 0.19 5.77
N ILE A 173 -25.73 1.33 6.40
CA ILE A 173 -25.09 1.78 7.63
C ILE A 173 -26.11 1.72 8.77
N ASP A 174 -25.71 1.12 9.88
CA ASP A 174 -26.41 1.23 11.15
C ASP A 174 -25.90 2.47 11.89
N LYS A 175 -26.62 3.59 11.77
CA LYS A 175 -26.26 4.85 12.45
C LYS A 175 -26.22 4.73 13.97
N SER A 176 -27.04 3.85 14.55
CA SER A 176 -27.13 3.71 16.00
C SER A 176 -25.87 3.06 16.57
N ARG A 177 -25.30 2.11 15.82
CA ARG A 177 -24.04 1.43 16.15
C ARG A 177 -22.81 2.11 15.56
N GLY A 178 -22.99 3.02 14.59
CA GLY A 178 -21.90 3.64 13.85
C GLY A 178 -21.08 2.62 13.05
N ALA A 179 -21.74 1.63 12.45
CA ALA A 179 -21.10 0.51 11.76
C ALA A 179 -21.72 0.22 10.39
N ILE A 180 -20.94 -0.37 9.50
CA ILE A 180 -21.42 -0.91 8.23
C ILE A 180 -22.24 -2.16 8.55
N ARG A 181 -23.51 -2.12 8.18
CA ARG A 181 -24.47 -3.17 8.48
C ARG A 181 -24.41 -4.29 7.43
N TYR A 182 -24.46 -3.89 6.17
CA TYR A 182 -24.43 -4.81 5.02
C TYR A 182 -23.63 -4.21 3.88
N ILE A 183 -23.01 -5.09 3.10
CA ILE A 183 -22.46 -4.81 1.77
C ILE A 183 -23.07 -5.85 0.84
N ASP A 184 -24.00 -5.42 0.00
CA ASP A 184 -24.84 -6.30 -0.81
C ASP A 184 -25.05 -5.81 -2.25
N ALA A 185 -24.76 -4.53 -2.53
CA ALA A 185 -24.84 -3.98 -3.87
C ALA A 185 -23.44 -3.90 -4.50
N VAL A 186 -23.09 -4.88 -5.33
CA VAL A 186 -21.83 -4.89 -6.07
C VAL A 186 -22.11 -4.69 -7.56
N LYS A 187 -21.44 -3.70 -8.14
CA LYS A 187 -21.46 -3.46 -9.58
C LYS A 187 -20.06 -3.55 -10.15
N THR A 188 -19.91 -4.36 -11.19
CA THR A 188 -18.71 -4.48 -12.02
C THR A 188 -19.05 -4.13 -13.46
N ASN A 189 -18.06 -4.11 -14.34
CA ASN A 189 -18.30 -3.98 -15.78
C ASN A 189 -19.05 -5.19 -16.39
N LYS A 190 -19.11 -6.32 -15.69
CA LYS A 190 -19.78 -7.55 -16.16
C LYS A 190 -21.06 -7.88 -15.40
N ARG A 191 -21.14 -7.48 -14.13
CA ARG A 191 -22.17 -7.91 -13.19
C ARG A 191 -22.81 -6.69 -12.54
N ASP A 192 -24.11 -6.77 -12.31
CA ASP A 192 -24.83 -5.83 -11.48
C ASP A 192 -25.73 -6.66 -10.57
N SER A 193 -25.41 -6.72 -9.27
CA SER A 193 -26.22 -7.46 -8.32
C SER A 193 -27.59 -6.81 -8.11
N GLY A 194 -27.79 -5.58 -8.59
CA GLY A 194 -28.93 -4.75 -8.26
C GLY A 194 -28.80 -4.19 -6.84
N GLU A 195 -29.63 -3.21 -6.54
CA GLU A 195 -29.75 -2.68 -5.20
C GLU A 195 -30.85 -3.43 -4.44
N SER A 196 -30.54 -3.84 -3.22
CA SER A 196 -31.53 -4.41 -2.32
C SER A 196 -32.60 -3.37 -1.96
N GLU A 197 -33.87 -3.80 -1.84
CA GLU A 197 -34.99 -2.97 -1.37
C GLU A 197 -35.17 -3.05 0.16
N LEU A 198 -34.19 -3.62 0.86
CA LEU A 198 -34.29 -3.84 2.29
C LEU A 198 -34.13 -2.52 3.06
N ASN A 199 -34.98 -2.29 4.06
CA ASN A 199 -34.96 -1.08 4.90
C ASN A 199 -34.11 -1.32 6.16
N TYR A 200 -32.80 -1.48 6.00
CA TYR A 200 -31.88 -1.81 7.10
C TYR A 200 -31.10 -0.62 7.69
N GLY A 201 -31.39 0.60 7.26
CA GLY A 201 -30.70 1.80 7.75
C GLY A 201 -30.45 2.81 6.64
N GLU A 202 -29.41 3.62 6.79
CA GLU A 202 -29.00 4.56 5.74
C GLU A 202 -28.24 3.80 4.64
N LYS A 203 -28.72 3.94 3.41
CA LYS A 203 -28.08 3.35 2.23
C LYS A 203 -26.86 4.15 1.82
N PHE A 204 -25.83 3.46 1.35
CA PHE A 204 -24.67 4.09 0.73
C PHE A 204 -24.28 3.41 -0.58
N THR A 205 -23.59 4.18 -1.42
CA THR A 205 -22.91 3.69 -2.63
C THR A 205 -21.56 4.39 -2.73
N LEU A 206 -20.51 3.62 -2.89
CA LEU A 206 -19.13 4.05 -3.13
C LEU A 206 -18.75 3.71 -4.57
N GLY A 207 -18.20 4.68 -5.28
CA GLY A 207 -17.85 4.58 -6.68
C GLY A 207 -18.06 5.91 -7.36
N GLU A 208 -17.46 6.09 -8.54
CA GLU A 208 -17.64 7.31 -9.33
C GLU A 208 -17.81 6.94 -10.79
N ASN A 209 -18.83 7.52 -11.45
CA ASN A 209 -19.10 7.25 -12.86
C ASN A 209 -17.86 7.51 -13.73
N GLY A 210 -17.56 6.57 -14.63
CA GLY A 210 -16.38 6.62 -15.49
C GLY A 210 -15.09 6.14 -14.82
N ASN A 211 -15.14 5.65 -13.57
CA ASN A 211 -13.98 5.15 -12.85
C ASN A 211 -14.18 3.69 -12.40
N LYS A 212 -13.06 3.00 -12.17
CA LYS A 212 -13.00 1.72 -11.46
C LYS A 212 -12.41 1.90 -10.06
N ILE A 213 -12.82 1.07 -9.12
CA ILE A 213 -12.26 1.01 -7.76
C ILE A 213 -10.96 0.21 -7.78
N VAL A 214 -9.94 0.73 -7.10
CA VAL A 214 -8.57 0.17 -7.11
C VAL A 214 -7.92 0.08 -5.74
N GLY A 215 -8.67 0.34 -4.67
CA GLY A 215 -8.15 0.30 -3.32
C GLY A 215 -9.22 0.66 -2.31
N PHE A 216 -9.03 0.17 -1.09
CA PHE A 216 -9.94 0.42 0.03
C PHE A 216 -9.19 1.00 1.22
N TYR A 217 -9.91 1.80 1.99
CA TYR A 217 -9.44 2.32 3.26
C TYR A 217 -10.64 2.46 4.21
N GLY A 218 -10.41 2.57 5.51
CA GLY A 218 -11.52 2.62 6.44
C GLY A 218 -11.10 2.68 7.90
N GLN A 219 -12.04 2.27 8.75
CA GLN A 219 -11.84 2.12 10.19
C GLN A 219 -12.54 0.86 10.66
N ALA A 220 -11.85 0.04 11.47
CA ALA A 220 -12.38 -1.21 11.98
C ALA A 220 -11.88 -1.50 13.41
N SER A 221 -12.68 -2.25 14.17
CA SER A 221 -12.31 -2.89 15.43
C SER A 221 -12.73 -4.36 15.38
N ASP A 222 -13.59 -4.81 16.28
CA ASP A 222 -14.42 -6.01 16.17
C ASP A 222 -15.44 -5.93 15.02
N VAL A 223 -15.75 -4.72 14.53
CA VAL A 223 -16.66 -4.49 13.40
C VAL A 223 -16.08 -3.47 12.41
N LEU A 224 -16.61 -3.47 11.19
CA LEU A 224 -16.30 -2.45 10.19
C LEU A 224 -17.11 -1.18 10.48
N HIS A 225 -16.44 -0.12 10.94
CA HIS A 225 -17.08 1.15 11.25
C HIS A 225 -17.29 2.01 10.01
N SER A 226 -16.25 2.14 9.19
CA SER A 226 -16.30 2.94 7.96
C SER A 226 -15.51 2.31 6.83
N ILE A 227 -15.93 2.59 5.60
CA ILE A 227 -15.25 2.16 4.39
C ILE A 227 -15.24 3.29 3.35
N GLY A 228 -14.13 3.42 2.64
CA GLY A 228 -13.91 4.34 1.54
C GLY A 228 -13.10 3.67 0.44
N VAL A 229 -13.05 4.32 -0.72
CA VAL A 229 -12.42 3.74 -1.93
C VAL A 229 -11.50 4.74 -2.61
N TYR A 230 -10.48 4.19 -3.26
CA TYR A 230 -9.72 4.86 -4.31
C TYR A 230 -10.28 4.48 -5.67
N VAL A 231 -10.44 5.48 -6.54
CA VAL A 231 -10.93 5.28 -7.91
C VAL A 231 -9.98 5.89 -8.94
N VAL A 232 -9.98 5.29 -10.13
CA VAL A 232 -9.21 5.75 -11.29
C VAL A 232 -10.08 5.72 -12.54
N PRO A 233 -9.91 6.67 -13.48
CA PRO A 233 -10.62 6.64 -14.76
C PRO A 233 -10.48 5.31 -15.49
N ILE A 234 -11.58 4.84 -16.05
CA ILE A 234 -11.58 3.69 -16.96
C ILE A 234 -11.01 4.18 -18.27
N THR A 235 -9.75 3.83 -18.54
CA THR A 235 -9.16 4.01 -19.86
C THR A 235 -9.65 2.88 -20.74
N SER A 236 -10.42 3.19 -21.79
CA SER A 236 -10.68 2.23 -22.85
C SER A 236 -9.33 1.77 -23.42
N ALA A 237 -9.08 0.46 -23.43
CA ALA A 237 -8.03 -0.07 -24.27
C ALA A 237 -8.45 0.15 -25.74
N GLU A 238 -7.57 0.80 -26.52
CA GLU A 238 -7.66 0.78 -28.00
C GLU A 238 -7.50 -0.64 -28.55
#